data_AF-A0A3B9YE21-F1
#
_entry.id   AF-A0A3B9YE21-F1
#
_cell.length_a   1.000
_cell.length_b   1.000
_cell.length_c   1.000
_cell.angle_alpha   90.00
_cell.angle_beta   90.00
_cell.angle_gamma   90.00
#
_symmetry.space_group_name_H-M   'P 1'
#
loop_
_entity.id
_entity.type
_entity.pdbx_description
1 polymer ?
#
loop_
_entity_poly.entity_id
_entity_poly.type
_entity_poly.pdbx_seq_one_letter_code
_entity_poly.pdbx_strand_id
1 'polypeptide(L)'
;MSLFNNKYRIESTRLPFYDYSMPGYYFVTVCVQGGHYYFGQVENKKMKLSKLGRAVGKYWQEIPKHFPFVKLDEFMVMPNHIHGIIIIMKKTQHVET
;
A
#
# COMPACT_ATOMS: atom_id res chain seq x y z
N MET A 1 4.19 15.00 25.39
CA MET A 1 5.02 14.15 24.52
C MET A 1 5.95 13.35 25.40
N SER A 2 5.76 12.03 25.47
CA SER A 2 6.70 11.16 26.15
C SER A 2 8.03 11.07 25.40
N LEU A 3 9.15 11.02 26.12
CA LEU A 3 10.45 10.73 25.54
C LEU A 3 10.61 9.21 25.44
N PHE A 4 11.04 8.72 24.27
CA PHE A 4 11.46 7.33 24.11
C PHE A 4 12.97 7.32 23.81
N ASN A 5 13.77 6.67 24.66
CA ASN A 5 15.24 6.72 24.57
C ASN A 5 15.82 8.14 24.52
N ASN A 6 15.33 9.06 25.36
CA ASN A 6 15.73 10.48 25.39
C ASN A 6 15.57 11.21 24.04
N LYS A 7 14.68 10.73 23.16
CA LYS A 7 14.34 11.38 21.90
C LYS A 7 12.86 11.71 21.86
N TYR A 8 12.53 12.89 21.34
CA TYR A 8 11.16 13.23 20.99
C TYR A 8 10.70 12.29 19.87
N ARG A 9 9.56 11.65 20.08
CA ARG A 9 8.94 10.77 19.10
C ARG A 9 7.44 11.05 19.08
N ILE A 10 6.83 10.90 17.90
CA ILE A 10 5.38 10.75 17.81
C ILE A 10 4.98 9.42 18.46
N GLU A 11 4.03 9.47 19.38
CA GLU A 11 3.56 8.26 20.10
C GLU A 11 2.83 7.31 19.15
N SER A 12 2.16 7.86 18.13
CA SER A 12 1.48 7.12 17.08
C SER A 12 1.82 7.70 15.72
N THR A 13 1.98 6.82 14.73
CA THR A 13 2.04 7.21 13.30
C THR A 13 0.65 7.47 12.72
N ARG A 14 -0.42 7.02 13.39
CA ARG A 14 -1.81 7.25 13.01
C ARG A 14 -2.28 8.59 13.58
N LEU A 15 -2.96 9.37 12.74
CA LEU A 15 -3.60 10.61 13.16
C LEU A 15 -4.66 10.28 14.23
N PRO A 16 -4.58 10.89 15.43
CA PRO A 16 -5.60 10.70 16.45
C PRO A 16 -6.98 11.10 15.92
N PHE A 17 -8.01 10.35 16.33
CA PHE A 17 -9.41 10.59 15.96
C PHE A 17 -9.76 10.40 14.47
N TYR A 18 -8.85 9.88 13.65
CA TYR A 18 -9.13 9.54 12.25
C TYR A 18 -9.34 8.03 12.07
N ASP A 19 -10.49 7.67 11.48
CA ASP A 19 -10.80 6.28 11.14
C ASP A 19 -10.33 5.95 9.71
N TYR A 20 -9.26 5.17 9.62
CA TYR A 20 -8.67 4.72 8.35
C TYR A 20 -9.50 3.63 7.64
N SER A 21 -10.62 3.20 8.21
CA SER A 21 -11.58 2.31 7.54
C SER A 21 -12.67 3.07 6.76
N MET A 22 -12.73 4.39 6.92
CA MET A 22 -13.71 5.22 6.21
C MET A 22 -13.46 5.19 4.68
N PRO A 23 -14.50 5.45 3.87
CA PRO A 23 -14.31 5.59 2.44
C PRO A 23 -13.36 6.73 2.09
N GLY A 24 -12.45 6.50 1.15
CA GLY A 24 -11.42 7.47 0.79
C GLY A 24 -10.31 6.91 -0.08
N TYR A 25 -9.41 7.80 -0.50
CA TYR A 25 -8.22 7.49 -1.29
C TYR A 25 -7.01 7.41 -0.36
N TYR A 26 -6.28 6.31 -0.42
CA TYR A 26 -5.14 6.03 0.43
C TYR A 26 -3.91 5.75 -0.42
N PHE A 27 -2.89 6.60 -0.31
CA PHE A 27 -1.58 6.34 -0.89
C PHE A 27 -0.80 5.39 0.03
N VAL A 28 -0.38 4.25 -0.52
CA VAL A 28 0.31 3.19 0.21
C VAL A 28 1.69 2.98 -0.39
N THR A 29 2.69 2.88 0.49
CA THR A 29 4.06 2.49 0.13
C THR A 29 4.44 1.26 0.93
N VAL A 30 4.96 0.23 0.27
CA VAL A 30 5.50 -0.97 0.95
C VAL A 30 6.94 -1.18 0.51
N CYS A 31 7.87 -1.11 1.46
CA CYS A 31 9.30 -1.26 1.22
C CYS A 31 9.76 -2.67 1.57
N VAL A 32 10.67 -3.23 0.76
CA VAL A 32 11.41 -4.44 1.08
C VAL A 32 12.35 -4.16 2.26
N GLN A 33 12.39 -5.08 3.22
CA GLN A 33 13.29 -4.98 4.37
C GLN A 33 14.75 -4.83 3.91
N GLY A 34 15.45 -3.86 4.50
CA GLY A 34 16.84 -3.56 4.15
C GLY A 34 17.04 -2.91 2.78
N GLY A 35 15.96 -2.56 2.07
CA GLY A 35 16.05 -1.90 0.76
C GLY A 35 16.54 -2.80 -0.37
N HIS A 36 16.52 -4.12 -0.20
CA HIS A 36 16.96 -5.09 -1.21
C HIS A 36 16.11 -5.06 -2.49
N TYR A 37 16.75 -5.29 -3.63
CA TYR A 37 16.14 -5.14 -4.96
C TYR A 37 15.42 -6.42 -5.40
N TYR A 38 14.53 -6.94 -4.56
CA TYR A 38 13.84 -8.21 -4.83
C TYR A 38 12.81 -8.12 -5.95
N PHE A 39 12.28 -6.93 -6.26
CA PHE A 39 11.27 -6.76 -7.29
C PHE A 39 11.85 -6.57 -8.69
N GLY A 40 13.17 -6.38 -8.81
CA GLY A 40 13.88 -6.28 -10.08
C GLY A 40 14.87 -5.13 -10.09
N GLN A 41 15.15 -4.58 -11.27
CA GLN A 41 16.08 -3.47 -11.44
C GLN A 41 15.66 -2.54 -12.56
N VAL A 42 16.18 -1.31 -12.57
CA VAL A 42 15.94 -0.34 -13.64
C VAL A 42 17.11 -0.39 -14.61
N GLU A 43 16.84 -0.68 -15.88
CA GLU A 43 17.82 -0.66 -16.98
C GLU A 43 17.28 0.21 -18.10
N ASN A 44 18.12 1.11 -18.64
CA ASN A 44 17.72 2.02 -19.73
C ASN A 44 16.40 2.78 -19.43
N LYS A 45 16.26 3.28 -18.20
CA LYS A 45 15.06 3.98 -17.69
C LYS A 45 13.77 3.15 -17.71
N LYS A 46 13.87 1.82 -17.84
CA LYS A 46 12.73 0.89 -17.82
C LYS A 46 12.87 -0.07 -16.66
N MET A 47 11.76 -0.31 -15.96
CA MET A 47 11.72 -1.30 -14.89
C MET A 47 11.73 -2.72 -15.49
N LYS A 48 12.76 -3.50 -15.16
CA LYS A 48 12.82 -4.94 -15.46
C LYS A 48 12.42 -5.73 -14.23
N LEU A 49 11.19 -6.22 -14.23
CA LEU A 49 10.62 -6.96 -13.10
C LEU A 49 11.26 -8.35 -12.95
N SER A 50 11.58 -8.70 -11.70
CA SER A 50 11.89 -10.07 -11.30
C SER A 50 10.63 -10.95 -11.30
N LYS A 51 10.78 -12.24 -11.00
CA LYS A 51 9.61 -13.12 -10.74
C LYS A 51 8.75 -12.59 -9.58
N LEU A 52 9.40 -12.11 -8.52
CA LEU A 52 8.70 -11.52 -7.36
C LEU A 52 8.04 -10.19 -7.71
N GLY A 53 8.70 -9.32 -8.48
CA GLY A 53 8.10 -8.06 -8.93
C GLY A 53 6.83 -8.27 -9.75
N ARG A 54 6.82 -9.27 -10.65
CA ARG A 54 5.61 -9.67 -11.39
C ARG A 54 4.52 -10.22 -10.47
N ALA A 55 4.90 -11.05 -9.49
CA ALA A 55 3.95 -11.61 -8.53
C ALA A 55 3.30 -10.51 -7.67
N VAL A 56 4.07 -9.52 -7.21
CA VAL A 56 3.54 -8.38 -6.47
C VAL A 56 2.54 -7.58 -7.31
N GLY A 57 2.86 -7.31 -8.58
CA GLY A 57 1.93 -6.64 -9.48
C GLY A 57 0.64 -7.44 -9.69
N LYS A 58 0.74 -8.77 -9.85
CA LYS A 58 -0.43 -9.65 -9.92
C LYS A 58 -1.29 -9.54 -8.65
N TYR A 59 -0.69 -9.72 -7.47
CA TYR A 59 -1.45 -9.70 -6.21
C TYR A 59 -2.02 -8.33 -5.89
N TRP A 60 -1.36 -7.25 -6.28
CA TRP A 60 -1.94 -5.91 -6.19
C TRP A 60 -3.27 -5.86 -6.94
N GLN A 61 -3.31 -6.32 -8.19
CA GLN A 61 -4.53 -6.37 -9.01
C GLN A 61 -5.60 -7.33 -8.46
N GLU A 62 -5.24 -8.28 -7.59
CA GLU A 62 -6.18 -9.20 -6.95
C GLU A 62 -6.82 -8.63 -5.68
N ILE A 63 -6.36 -7.49 -5.16
CA ILE A 63 -6.91 -6.85 -3.95
C ILE A 63 -8.45 -6.71 -4.03
N PRO A 64 -9.07 -6.19 -5.11
CA PRO A 64 -10.53 -6.11 -5.22
C PRO A 64 -11.25 -7.46 -5.22
N LYS A 65 -10.57 -8.55 -5.61
CA LYS A 65 -11.13 -9.91 -5.56
C LYS A 65 -11.26 -10.40 -4.13
N HIS A 66 -10.31 -10.04 -3.27
CA HIS A 66 -10.33 -10.37 -1.83
C HIS A 66 -11.18 -9.39 -1.02
N PHE A 67 -11.22 -8.13 -1.44
CA PHE A 67 -11.93 -7.05 -0.77
C PHE A 67 -12.83 -6.31 -1.77
N PRO A 68 -14.08 -6.77 -2.01
CA PRO A 68 -14.96 -6.21 -3.04
C PRO A 68 -15.33 -4.73 -2.84
N PHE A 69 -15.13 -4.19 -1.64
CA PHE A 69 -15.32 -2.77 -1.32
C PHE A 69 -14.07 -1.91 -1.61
N VAL A 70 -13.02 -2.49 -2.20
CA VAL A 70 -11.79 -1.79 -2.56
C VAL A 70 -11.71 -1.64 -4.08
N LYS A 71 -11.37 -0.43 -4.54
CA LYS A 71 -10.91 -0.18 -5.91
C LYS A 71 -9.44 0.20 -5.90
N LEU A 72 -8.79 0.01 -7.04
CA LEU A 72 -7.40 0.37 -7.26
C LEU A 72 -7.34 1.53 -8.25
N ASP A 73 -6.35 2.38 -8.06
CA ASP A 73 -5.96 3.44 -8.98
C ASP A 73 -4.45 3.25 -9.28
N GLU A 74 -3.71 4.32 -9.54
CA GLU A 74 -2.28 4.30 -9.90
C GLU A 74 -1.44 3.36 -9.01
N PHE A 75 -0.55 2.61 -9.66
CA PHE A 75 0.31 1.62 -9.01
C PHE A 75 1.64 1.47 -9.74
N MET A 76 2.73 1.43 -8.97
CA MET A 76 4.09 1.31 -9.49
C MET A 76 4.92 0.32 -8.67
N VAL A 77 5.66 -0.54 -9.38
CA VAL A 77 6.66 -1.42 -8.78
C VAL A 77 8.05 -0.86 -9.06
N MET A 78 8.78 -0.57 -8.00
CA MET A 78 10.18 -0.16 -8.03
C MET A 78 11.06 -1.32 -7.55
N PRO A 79 12.39 -1.31 -7.77
CA PRO A 79 13.27 -2.43 -7.41
C PRO A 79 13.11 -2.96 -5.99
N ASN A 80 12.90 -2.09 -5.01
CA ASN A 80 12.87 -2.42 -3.58
C ASN A 80 11.60 -1.95 -2.85
N HIS A 81 10.61 -1.41 -3.55
CA HIS A 81 9.35 -0.98 -2.94
C HIS A 81 8.25 -0.93 -3.98
N ILE A 82 7.02 -0.78 -3.51
CA ILE A 82 5.87 -0.45 -4.33
C ILE A 82 5.20 0.80 -3.81
N HIS A 83 4.53 1.51 -4.71
CA HIS A 83 3.59 2.58 -4.38
C HIS A 83 2.28 2.31 -5.08
N GLY A 84 1.16 2.65 -4.44
CA GLY A 84 -0.10 2.68 -5.14
C GLY A 84 -1.22 3.31 -4.34
N ILE A 85 -2.33 3.56 -5.02
CA ILE A 85 -3.53 4.17 -4.46
C ILE A 85 -4.59 3.08 -4.28
N ILE A 86 -5.06 2.95 -3.03
CA ILE A 86 -6.18 2.09 -2.66
C ILE A 86 -7.38 3.00 -2.36
N ILE A 87 -8.51 2.70 -2.97
CA ILE A 87 -9.76 3.42 -2.74
C ILE A 87 -10.68 2.52 -1.93
N ILE A 88 -10.97 2.92 -0.69
CA ILE A 88 -11.98 2.25 0.14
C ILE A 88 -13.33 2.86 -0.23
N MET A 89 -14.27 2.01 -0.64
CA MET A 89 -15.66 2.39 -0.92
C MET A 89 -16.52 2.18 0.34
N LYS A 90 -17.65 2.89 0.43
CA LYS A 90 -18.66 2.60 1.44
C LYS A 90 -19.18 1.18 1.22
N LYS A 91 -19.17 0.34 2.26
CA LYS A 91 -19.81 -0.97 2.20
C LYS A 91 -21.28 -0.77 1.87
N THR A 92 -21.72 -1.23 0.71
CA THR A 92 -23.15 -1.31 0.39
C THR A 92 -23.72 -2.39 1.32
N GLN A 93 -24.58 -2.00 2.26
CA GLN A 93 -25.42 -2.98 2.94
C GLN A 93 -26.41 -3.50 1.89
N HIS A 94 -26.37 -4.79 1.60
CA HIS A 94 -27.50 -5.42 0.94
C HIS A 94 -28.66 -5.37 1.94
N VAL A 95 -29.59 -4.45 1.72
CA VAL A 95 -30.91 -4.54 2.33
C VAL A 95 -31.62 -5.63 1.55
N GLU A 96 -31.64 -6.85 2.10
CA GLU A 96 -32.56 -7.88 1.65
C GLU A 96 -33.99 -7.31 1.84
N THR A 97 -34.74 -7.26 0.74
CA THR A 97 -36.16 -6.88 0.74
C THR A 97 -36.99 -8.15 0.66
#